data_AF-F6ZGA4-F1
#
_entry.id   AF-F6ZGA4-F1
#
_cell.length_a   1.000
_cell.length_b   1.000
_cell.length_c   1.000
_cell.angle_alpha   90.00
_cell.angle_beta   90.00
_cell.angle_gamma   90.00
#
_symmetry.space_group_name_H-M   'P 1'
#
loop_
_entity.id
_entity.type
_entity.pdbx_description
1 polymer ?
#
loop_
_entity_poly.entity_id
_entity_poly.type
_entity_poly.pdbx_seq_one_letter_code
_entity_poly.pdbx_strand_id
1 'polypeptide(L)'
;MDTDAEKEEALKKQSGLYRMLIDTCLKQGSGSDPTNKEESWQLMNEAYLLVTKHGKKYPETEVVWLTTRAWNVGVNLFVADHVVEAEHWCAFALRIVGQLDVYKESYEKRMNNIYQEIIEKKDLVLSRRMKRTVV
;
A
#
# COMPACT_ATOMS: atom_id res chain seq x y z
N MET A 1 26.01 -23.96 11.04
CA MET A 1 25.67 -23.76 9.62
C MET A 1 24.16 -23.65 9.40
N ASP A 2 23.32 -23.94 10.40
CA ASP A 2 21.84 -23.86 10.33
C ASP A 2 21.21 -22.47 10.57
N THR A 3 21.97 -21.51 11.09
CA THR A 3 21.41 -20.24 11.57
C THR A 3 20.80 -19.33 10.49
N ASP A 4 21.19 -19.48 9.23
CA ASP A 4 20.68 -18.64 8.14
C ASP A 4 19.38 -19.19 7.54
N ALA A 5 19.25 -20.52 7.46
CA ALA A 5 18.01 -21.18 7.07
C ALA A 5 16.90 -20.95 8.11
N GLU A 6 17.24 -21.03 9.40
CA GLU A 6 16.32 -20.73 10.50
C GLU A 6 15.80 -19.28 10.46
N LYS A 7 16.69 -18.32 10.16
CA LYS A 7 16.31 -16.90 10.01
C LYS A 7 15.42 -16.65 8.81
N GLU A 8 15.68 -17.32 7.68
CA GLU A 8 14.85 -17.21 6.48
C GLU A 8 13.45 -17.77 6.73
N GLU A 9 13.36 -18.93 7.39
CA GLU A 9 12.07 -19.53 7.77
C GLU A 9 11.30 -18.67 8.78
N ALA A 10 11.99 -18.09 9.76
CA ALA A 10 11.39 -17.14 10.69
C ALA A 10 10.84 -15.89 9.97
N LEU A 11 11.57 -15.37 8.98
CA LEU A 11 11.14 -14.21 8.19
C LEU A 11 9.90 -14.54 7.35
N LYS A 12 9.84 -15.72 6.73
CA LYS A 12 8.66 -16.20 5.99
C LYS A 12 7.43 -16.34 6.89
N LYS A 13 7.61 -16.88 8.10
CA LYS A 13 6.53 -16.97 9.09
C LYS A 13 6.06 -15.58 9.50
N GLN A 14 7.00 -14.67 9.77
CA GLN A 14 6.67 -13.29 10.14
C GLN A 14 5.92 -12.57 9.03
N SER A 15 6.36 -12.66 7.78
CA SER A 15 5.64 -12.06 6.64
C SER A 15 4.23 -12.62 6.48
N GLY A 16 4.07 -13.94 6.68
CA GLY A 16 2.75 -14.59 6.67
C GLY A 16 1.82 -14.07 7.77
N LEU A 17 2.33 -13.82 8.98
CA LEU A 17 1.56 -13.24 10.08
C LEU A 17 1.10 -11.82 9.74
N TYR A 18 1.98 -10.96 9.22
CA TYR A 18 1.62 -9.61 8.79
C TYR A 18 0.53 -9.64 7.72
N ARG A 19 0.67 -10.50 6.70
CA ARG A 19 -0.34 -10.69 5.66
C ARG A 19 -1.71 -11.01 6.27
N MET A 20 -1.79 -11.96 7.19
CA MET A 20 -3.05 -12.36 7.80
C MET A 20 -3.66 -11.24 8.65
N LEU A 21 -2.86 -10.54 9.44
CA LEU A 21 -3.32 -9.42 10.26
C LEU A 21 -3.87 -8.29 9.39
N ILE A 22 -3.10 -7.85 8.39
CA ILE A 22 -3.50 -6.80 7.44
C ILE A 22 -4.80 -7.20 6.74
N ASP A 23 -4.90 -8.42 6.24
CA ASP A 23 -6.10 -8.87 5.53
C ASP A 23 -7.33 -8.91 6.45
N THR A 24 -7.13 -9.30 7.70
CA THR A 24 -8.20 -9.32 8.72
C THR A 24 -8.66 -7.91 9.04
N CYS A 25 -7.75 -6.98 9.33
CA CYS A 25 -8.09 -5.59 9.62
C CYS A 25 -8.77 -4.91 8.43
N LEU A 26 -8.33 -5.18 7.20
CA LEU A 26 -8.95 -4.60 5.99
C LEU A 26 -10.37 -5.10 5.73
N LYS A 27 -10.68 -6.32 6.15
CA LYS A 27 -12.02 -6.93 6.09
C LYS A 27 -12.95 -6.41 7.17
N GLN A 28 -12.42 -5.77 8.21
CA GLN A 28 -13.24 -5.13 9.22
C GLN A 28 -13.78 -3.80 8.67
N GLY A 29 -15.09 -3.61 8.77
CA GLY A 29 -15.78 -2.42 8.29
C GLY A 29 -15.92 -2.34 6.78
N SER A 30 -16.40 -1.19 6.29
CA SER A 30 -16.57 -0.99 4.84
C SER A 30 -15.22 -0.86 4.12
N GLY A 31 -15.12 -1.43 2.92
CA GLY A 31 -13.97 -1.25 2.04
C GLY A 31 -13.82 0.19 1.52
N SER A 32 -14.92 0.96 1.51
CA SER A 32 -14.97 2.34 1.03
C SER A 32 -14.78 3.39 2.13
N ASP A 33 -14.74 2.99 3.40
CA ASP A 33 -14.65 3.90 4.53
C ASP A 33 -13.19 4.05 4.99
N PRO A 34 -12.60 5.25 4.88
CA PRO A 34 -11.21 5.49 5.28
C PRO A 34 -10.99 5.34 6.79
N THR A 35 -12.01 5.54 7.64
CA THR A 35 -11.85 5.51 9.10
C THR A 35 -11.50 4.12 9.63
N ASN A 36 -11.91 3.07 8.91
CA ASN A 36 -11.63 1.67 9.25
C ASN A 36 -10.29 1.18 8.68
N LYS A 37 -9.40 2.07 8.23
CA LYS A 37 -8.14 1.69 7.57
C LYS A 37 -6.88 2.01 8.37
N GLU A 38 -7.02 2.70 9.51
CA GLU A 38 -5.89 3.13 10.34
C GLU A 38 -5.05 1.96 10.87
N GLU A 39 -5.68 0.92 11.42
CA GLU A 39 -4.95 -0.26 11.93
C GLU A 39 -4.22 -1.00 10.81
N SER A 40 -4.87 -1.13 9.65
CA SER A 40 -4.26 -1.74 8.47
C SER A 40 -3.09 -0.91 7.95
N TRP A 41 -3.21 0.42 8.01
CA TRP A 41 -2.15 1.34 7.62
C TRP A 41 -0.90 1.18 8.49
N GLN A 42 -1.06 1.07 9.81
CA GLN A 42 0.04 0.85 10.75
C GLN A 42 0.75 -0.47 10.48
N LEU A 43 0.00 -1.57 10.35
CA LEU A 43 0.53 -2.89 10.04
C LEU A 43 1.26 -2.93 8.68
N MET A 44 0.74 -2.23 7.68
CA MET A 44 1.38 -2.11 6.37
C MET A 44 2.72 -1.36 6.44
N ASN A 45 2.81 -0.31 7.26
CA ASN A 45 4.06 0.41 7.49
C ASN A 45 5.09 -0.46 8.23
N GLU A 46 4.68 -1.22 9.23
CA GLU A 46 5.55 -2.18 9.91
C GLU A 46 6.06 -3.26 8.95
N ALA A 47 5.18 -3.83 8.12
CA ALA A 47 5.58 -4.79 7.11
C ALA A 47 6.58 -4.18 6.10
N TYR A 48 6.37 -2.92 5.70
CA TYR A 48 7.31 -2.20 4.82
C TYR A 48 8.68 -1.96 5.48
N LEU A 49 8.73 -1.71 6.80
CA LEU A 49 10.00 -1.64 7.53
C LEU A 49 10.76 -2.98 7.48
N LEU A 50 10.06 -4.12 7.48
CA LEU A 50 10.69 -5.42 7.28
C LEU A 50 11.20 -5.60 5.85
N VAL A 51 10.42 -5.20 4.84
CA VAL A 51 10.84 -5.24 3.44
C VAL A 51 12.15 -4.47 3.26
N THR A 52 12.21 -3.22 3.73
CA THR A 52 13.40 -2.38 3.61
C THR A 52 14.59 -2.90 4.42
N LYS A 53 14.36 -3.42 5.62
CA LYS A 53 15.40 -3.99 6.48
C LYS A 53 16.05 -5.24 5.87
N HIS A 54 15.26 -6.11 5.25
CA HIS A 54 15.73 -7.40 4.74
C HIS A 54 16.05 -7.36 3.23
N GLY A 55 15.59 -6.34 2.51
CA GLY A 55 15.84 -6.12 1.09
C GLY A 55 15.51 -7.37 0.27
N LYS A 56 16.46 -7.81 -0.57
CA LYS A 56 16.31 -9.00 -1.44
C LYS A 56 16.12 -10.33 -0.69
N LYS A 57 16.37 -10.37 0.63
CA LYS A 57 16.11 -11.56 1.46
C LYS A 57 14.64 -11.65 1.87
N TYR A 58 13.89 -10.55 1.77
CA TYR A 58 12.45 -10.57 2.02
C TYR A 58 11.74 -11.26 0.85
N PRO A 59 10.74 -12.12 1.10
CA PRO A 59 10.05 -12.82 0.02
C PRO A 59 9.43 -11.84 -0.99
N GLU A 60 9.87 -11.88 -2.25
CA GLU A 60 9.36 -10.96 -3.29
C GLU A 60 7.84 -11.10 -3.49
N THR A 61 7.31 -12.32 -3.33
CA THR A 61 5.87 -12.59 -3.36
C THR A 61 5.10 -11.81 -2.30
N GLU A 62 5.71 -11.52 -1.15
CA GLU A 62 5.11 -10.72 -0.09
C GLU A 62 5.19 -9.22 -0.40
N VAL A 63 6.29 -8.75 -1.03
CA VAL A 63 6.40 -7.37 -1.52
C VAL A 63 5.33 -7.08 -2.59
N VAL A 64 5.12 -8.02 -3.52
CA VAL A 64 4.06 -7.94 -4.54
C VAL A 64 2.67 -7.93 -3.90
N TRP A 65 2.44 -8.76 -2.88
CA TRP A 65 1.16 -8.79 -2.18
C TRP A 65 0.88 -7.47 -1.44
N LEU A 66 1.84 -6.94 -0.69
CA LEU A 66 1.72 -5.65 0.00
C LEU A 66 1.43 -4.52 -0.98
N THR A 67 2.18 -4.46 -2.08
CA THR A 67 1.96 -3.51 -3.18
C THR A 67 0.52 -3.58 -3.70
N THR A 68 0.08 -4.77 -4.08
CA THR A 68 -1.23 -4.99 -4.68
C THR A 68 -2.34 -4.67 -3.68
N ARG A 69 -2.16 -5.02 -2.41
CA ARG A 69 -3.13 -4.76 -1.35
C ARG A 69 -3.28 -3.27 -1.07
N ALA A 70 -2.17 -2.54 -0.91
CA ALA A 70 -2.18 -1.08 -0.75
C ALA A 70 -2.87 -0.38 -1.93
N TRP A 71 -2.51 -0.79 -3.15
CA TRP A 71 -3.08 -0.23 -4.37
C TRP A 71 -4.59 -0.43 -4.45
N ASN A 72 -5.07 -1.64 -4.15
CA ASN A 72 -6.50 -1.94 -4.18
C ASN A 72 -7.28 -1.13 -3.14
N VAL A 73 -6.72 -0.88 -1.95
CA VAL A 73 -7.34 0.01 -0.95
C VAL A 73 -7.43 1.44 -1.50
N GLY A 74 -6.36 1.96 -2.09
CA GLY A 74 -6.34 3.28 -2.70
C GLY A 74 -7.36 3.43 -3.82
N VAL A 75 -7.47 2.45 -4.72
CA VAL A 75 -8.47 2.44 -5.81
C VAL A 75 -9.90 2.41 -5.26
N ASN A 76 -10.18 1.58 -4.24
CA ASN A 76 -11.51 1.53 -3.64
C ASN A 76 -11.92 2.87 -3.01
N LEU A 77 -10.98 3.54 -2.32
CA LEU A 77 -11.19 4.88 -1.78
C LEU A 77 -11.39 5.92 -2.88
N PHE A 78 -10.65 5.81 -3.99
CA PHE A 78 -10.77 6.70 -5.13
C PHE A 78 -12.16 6.64 -5.78
N VAL A 79 -12.67 5.42 -5.98
CA VAL A 79 -14.03 5.16 -6.50
C VAL A 79 -15.09 5.68 -5.53
N ALA A 80 -14.83 5.62 -4.22
CA ALA A 80 -15.69 6.15 -3.17
C ALA A 80 -15.56 7.69 -2.96
N ASP A 81 -14.84 8.39 -3.84
CA ASP A 81 -14.60 9.84 -3.78
C ASP A 81 -13.78 10.33 -2.57
N HIS A 82 -13.13 9.42 -1.86
CA HIS A 82 -12.14 9.70 -0.81
C HIS A 82 -10.76 9.94 -1.42
N VAL A 83 -10.64 11.01 -2.23
CA VAL A 83 -9.49 11.22 -3.12
C VAL A 83 -8.17 11.49 -2.37
N VAL A 84 -8.22 12.06 -1.17
CA VAL A 84 -7.01 12.35 -0.37
C VAL A 84 -6.43 11.06 0.20
N GLU A 85 -7.29 10.24 0.81
CA GLU A 85 -6.92 8.95 1.37
C GLU A 85 -6.52 7.97 0.27
N ALA A 86 -7.22 7.99 -0.87
CA ALA A 86 -6.85 7.22 -2.05
C ALA A 86 -5.42 7.51 -2.51
N GLU A 87 -5.06 8.79 -2.65
CA GLU A 87 -3.71 9.18 -3.05
C GLU A 87 -2.67 8.72 -2.03
N HIS A 88 -2.97 8.83 -0.74
CA HIS A 88 -2.08 8.36 0.33
C HIS A 88 -1.75 6.86 0.19
N TRP A 89 -2.75 6.02 -0.02
CA TRP A 89 -2.59 4.57 -0.20
C TRP A 89 -1.89 4.20 -1.53
N CYS A 90 -2.23 4.88 -2.62
CA CYS A 90 -1.60 4.65 -3.92
C CYS A 90 -0.14 5.09 -3.95
N ALA A 91 0.19 6.23 -3.32
CA ALA A 91 1.56 6.71 -3.17
C ALA A 91 2.41 5.71 -2.36
N PHE A 92 1.83 5.13 -1.32
CA PHE A 92 2.48 4.08 -0.54
C PHE A 92 2.73 2.81 -1.34
N ALA A 93 1.77 2.36 -2.14
CA ALA A 93 1.95 1.23 -3.04
C ALA A 93 3.11 1.44 -4.02
N LEU A 94 3.19 2.62 -4.65
CA LEU A 94 4.31 2.98 -5.54
C LEU A 94 5.66 2.98 -4.81
N ARG A 95 5.69 3.41 -3.55
CA ARG A 95 6.90 3.32 -2.73
C ARG A 95 7.35 1.88 -2.51
N ILE A 96 6.41 0.95 -2.27
CA ILE A 96 6.72 -0.48 -2.14
C ILE A 96 7.21 -1.06 -3.47
N VAL A 97 6.62 -0.66 -4.60
CA VAL A 97 7.08 -1.07 -5.94
C VAL A 97 8.56 -0.75 -6.15
N GLY A 98 9.05 0.36 -5.59
CA GLY A 98 10.46 0.73 -5.63
C GLY A 98 11.41 -0.32 -5.03
N GLN A 99 10.90 -1.23 -4.18
CA GLN A 99 11.62 -2.35 -3.54
C GLN A 99 11.56 -3.66 -4.35
N LEU A 100 10.75 -3.74 -5.41
CA LEU A 100 10.69 -4.91 -6.29
C LEU A 100 11.94 -4.99 -7.17
N ASP A 101 12.32 -6.21 -7.56
CA ASP A 101 13.47 -6.46 -8.45
C ASP A 101 12.96 -6.80 -9.86
N VAL A 102 12.27 -7.94 -10.01
CA VAL A 102 11.86 -8.46 -11.33
C VAL A 102 10.65 -7.71 -11.88
N TYR A 103 9.69 -7.39 -11.02
CA TYR A 103 8.38 -6.87 -11.44
C TYR A 103 8.28 -5.35 -11.46
N LYS A 104 9.32 -4.64 -11.02
CA LYS A 104 9.30 -3.20 -10.78
C LYS A 104 8.81 -2.39 -11.97
N GLU A 105 9.48 -2.48 -13.12
CA GLU A 105 9.20 -1.66 -14.29
C GLU A 105 7.75 -1.85 -14.80
N SER A 106 7.27 -3.09 -14.82
CA SER A 106 5.91 -3.38 -15.25
C SER A 106 4.86 -2.84 -14.29
N TYR A 107 5.11 -2.86 -12.98
CA TYR A 107 4.19 -2.33 -11.97
C TYR A 107 4.20 -0.81 -11.96
N GLU A 108 5.38 -0.17 -11.98
CA GLU A 108 5.53 1.28 -12.03
C GLU A 108 4.79 1.86 -13.24
N LYS A 109 5.01 1.30 -14.44
CA LYS A 109 4.36 1.82 -15.65
C LYS A 109 2.84 1.74 -15.58
N ARG A 110 2.28 0.64 -15.06
CA ARG A 110 0.82 0.47 -14.94
C ARG A 110 0.23 1.36 -13.87
N MET A 111 0.88 1.47 -12.72
CA MET A 111 0.39 2.23 -11.58
C MET A 111 0.56 3.75 -11.79
N ASN A 112 1.66 4.21 -12.39
CA ASN A 112 1.92 5.65 -12.59
C ASN A 112 0.84 6.33 -13.45
N ASN A 113 0.32 5.66 -14.47
CA ASN A 113 -0.75 6.21 -15.32
C ASN A 113 -2.00 6.52 -14.49
N ILE A 114 -2.47 5.55 -13.71
CA ILE A 114 -3.65 5.70 -12.85
C ILE A 114 -3.36 6.69 -11.72
N TYR A 115 -2.16 6.67 -11.17
CA TYR A 115 -1.76 7.58 -10.10
C TYR A 115 -1.79 9.04 -10.54
N GLN A 116 -1.42 9.33 -11.78
CA GLN A 116 -1.52 10.66 -12.37
C GLN A 116 -2.99 11.15 -12.40
N GLU A 117 -3.93 10.29 -12.80
CA GLU A 117 -5.37 10.61 -12.77
C GLU A 117 -5.87 10.90 -11.34
N ILE A 118 -5.37 10.16 -10.35
CA ILE A 118 -5.71 10.37 -8.93
C ILE A 118 -5.23 11.74 -8.45
N ILE A 119 -4.00 12.14 -8.78
CA ILE A 119 -3.45 13.45 -8.42
C ILE A 119 -4.26 14.56 -9.06
N GLU A 120 -4.56 14.46 -10.36
CA GLU A 120 -5.34 15.49 -11.07
C GLU A 120 -6.73 15.67 -10.46
N LYS A 121 -7.41 14.57 -10.11
CA LYS A 121 -8.69 14.63 -9.41
C LYS A 121 -8.53 15.24 -8.01
N LYS A 122 -7.46 14.91 -7.27
CA LYS A 122 -7.17 15.46 -5.94
C LYS A 122 -7.05 16.98 -6.01
N ASP A 123 -6.22 17.47 -6.93
CA ASP A 123 -5.94 18.90 -7.09
C ASP A 123 -7.19 19.66 -7.50
N LEU A 124 -8.03 19.08 -8.36
CA LEU A 124 -9.32 19.66 -8.74
C LEU A 124 -10.28 19.77 -7.54
N VAL A 125 -10.38 18.71 -6.73
CA VAL A 125 -11.24 18.68 -5.54
C VAL A 125 -10.77 19.69 -4.50
N LEU A 126 -9.46 19.75 -4.23
CA LEU A 126 -8.88 20.71 -3.29
C LEU A 126 -9.09 22.15 -3.77
N SER A 127 -8.85 22.42 -5.05
CA SER A 127 -9.09 23.73 -5.66
C SER A 127 -10.55 24.18 -5.54
N ARG A 128 -11.51 23.25 -5.72
CA ARG A 128 -12.94 23.53 -5.55
C ARG A 128 -13.31 23.81 -4.09
N ARG A 129 -12.72 23.08 -3.14
CA ARG A 129 -12.93 23.32 -1.70
C ARG A 129 -12.40 24.70 -1.29
N MET A 130 -11.19 25.06 -1.71
CA MET A 130 -10.61 26.38 -1.42
C MET A 130 -11.48 27.53 -1.95
N LYS A 131 -12.01 27.41 -3.17
CA LYS A 131 -12.92 28.42 -3.74
C LYS A 131 -14.24 28.56 -2.99
N ARG A 132 -14.71 27.51 -2.29
CA ARG A 132 -15.95 27.54 -1.50
C ARG A 132 -15.77 28.13 -0.10
N THR A 133 -14.56 28.05 0.47
CA THR A 133 -14.28 28.59 1.82
C THR A 133 -13.98 30.10 1.82
N VAL A 134 -13.70 30.66 0.64
CA VAL A 134 -13.34 32.09 0.46
C VAL A 134 -14.57 32.94 0.05
N VAL A 135 -15.73 32.32 -0.12
CA VAL A 135 -17.04 32.97 -0.38
C VAL A 135 -17.91 32.84 0.86
#